data_AF-A0A366H4K5-F1
#
_entry.id   AF-A0A366H4K5-F1
#
_cell.length_a   1.000
_cell.length_b   1.000
_cell.length_c   1.000
_cell.angle_alpha   90.00
_cell.angle_beta   90.00
_cell.angle_gamma   90.00
#
_symmetry.space_group_name_H-M   'P 1'
#
loop_
_entity.id
_entity.type
_entity.pdbx_description
1 polymer ?
#
loop_
_entity_poly.entity_id
_entity_poly.type
_entity_poly.pdbx_seq_one_letter_code
_entity_poly.pdbx_strand_id
1 'polypeptide(L)'
;MSRRTKRTLLCLIFVLLVVPISYVALTWTVTNPLRFRYVGQGKPERHREEGIFESTEALMVPIYLEAENTSHASLRLYRCWLIREVRNDPSDTIFTPFGMDQLSPGDTLRRELHVPPDVALSLVGKEMLMDCDWDTTTREYVRLCMVAVARWLRFLFEYNLPLPAVHHDLIPVEHSGIDTTTPGETPLDMPNEVPPH
;
A
#
# COMPACT_ATOMS: atom_id res chain seq x y z
N MET A 1 -55.08 7.82 -1.23
CA MET A 1 -53.88 8.70 -1.15
C MET A 1 -53.65 9.40 -2.48
N SER A 2 -53.34 10.70 -2.47
CA SER A 2 -53.01 11.44 -3.69
C SER A 2 -51.68 10.97 -4.30
N ARG A 3 -51.51 11.09 -5.63
CA ARG A 3 -50.22 10.80 -6.30
C ARG A 3 -49.06 11.63 -5.74
N ARG A 4 -49.36 12.83 -5.23
CA ARG A 4 -48.37 13.74 -4.61
C ARG A 4 -47.86 13.16 -3.28
N THR A 5 -48.76 12.71 -2.41
CA THR A 5 -48.41 12.11 -1.10
C THR A 5 -47.52 10.88 -1.25
N LYS A 6 -47.80 10.02 -2.22
CA LYS A 6 -46.97 8.83 -2.48
C LYS A 6 -45.54 9.19 -2.86
N ARG A 7 -45.35 10.23 -3.70
CA ARG A 7 -44.02 10.70 -4.09
C ARG A 7 -43.26 11.33 -2.93
N THR A 8 -43.92 12.16 -2.13
CA THR A 8 -43.30 12.78 -0.94
C THR A 8 -42.83 11.72 0.05
N LEU A 9 -43.67 10.70 0.31
CA LEU A 9 -43.32 9.61 1.22
C LEU A 9 -42.13 8.80 0.67
N LEU A 10 -42.12 8.51 -0.63
CA LEU A 10 -41.01 7.79 -1.26
C LEU A 10 -39.69 8.56 -1.13
N CYS A 11 -39.68 9.87 -1.43
CA CYS A 11 -38.49 10.70 -1.25
C CYS A 11 -38.00 10.71 0.20
N LEU A 12 -38.93 10.81 1.16
CA LEU A 12 -38.58 10.79 2.59
C LEU A 12 -37.93 9.47 3.00
N ILE A 13 -38.46 8.34 2.51
CA ILE A 13 -37.88 7.00 2.75
C ILE A 13 -36.47 6.93 2.16
N PHE A 14 -36.25 7.40 0.93
CA PHE A 14 -34.93 7.40 0.33
C PHE A 14 -33.93 8.24 1.13
N VAL A 15 -34.31 9.44 1.57
CA VAL A 15 -33.44 10.29 2.41
C VAL A 15 -33.10 9.60 3.72
N LEU A 16 -34.09 9.00 4.39
CA LEU A 16 -33.89 8.26 5.64
C LEU A 16 -33.01 7.02 5.47
N LEU A 17 -32.99 6.41 4.28
CA LEU A 17 -32.24 5.19 3.99
C LEU A 17 -30.82 5.48 3.48
N VAL A 18 -30.59 6.63 2.84
CA VAL A 18 -29.25 7.06 2.41
C VAL A 18 -28.32 7.27 3.61
N VAL A 19 -28.80 7.85 4.71
CA VAL A 19 -27.98 8.10 5.91
C VAL A 19 -27.36 6.81 6.50
N PRO A 20 -28.14 5.75 6.84
CA PRO A 20 -27.57 4.52 7.38
C PRO A 20 -26.74 3.75 6.35
N ILE A 21 -27.10 3.78 5.07
CA ILE A 21 -26.27 3.12 4.03
C ILE A 21 -24.92 3.81 3.91
N SER A 22 -24.89 5.14 3.85
CA SER A 22 -23.64 5.89 3.83
C SER A 22 -22.83 5.66 5.10
N TYR A 23 -23.48 5.59 6.27
CA TYR A 23 -22.79 5.28 7.52
C TYR A 23 -22.14 3.89 7.48
N VAL A 24 -22.90 2.84 7.11
CA VAL A 24 -22.36 1.48 7.01
C VAL A 24 -21.24 1.42 5.98
N ALA A 25 -21.41 2.02 4.81
CA ALA A 25 -20.37 2.01 3.77
C ALA A 25 -19.08 2.76 4.18
N LEU A 26 -19.19 3.81 5.01
CA LEU A 26 -18.04 4.57 5.50
C LEU A 26 -17.39 3.95 6.73
N THR A 27 -18.12 3.15 7.50
CA THR A 27 -17.64 2.53 8.75
C THR A 27 -17.28 1.06 8.59
N TRP A 28 -17.71 0.41 7.51
CA TRP A 28 -17.32 -0.96 7.22
C TRP A 28 -15.84 -1.01 6.86
N THR A 29 -15.11 -1.83 7.60
CA THR A 29 -13.69 -2.10 7.40
C THR A 29 -13.52 -3.59 7.10
N VAL A 30 -12.59 -3.90 6.19
CA VAL A 30 -12.11 -5.26 6.04
C VAL A 30 -10.88 -5.40 6.93
N THR A 31 -10.87 -6.39 7.80
CA THR A 31 -9.71 -6.66 8.66
C THR A 31 -8.60 -7.29 7.81
N ASN A 32 -7.41 -6.66 7.79
CA ASN A 32 -6.19 -7.15 7.12
C ASN A 32 -6.43 -7.60 5.66
N PRO A 33 -6.88 -6.69 4.78
CA PRO A 33 -7.27 -7.06 3.41
C PRO A 33 -6.07 -7.31 2.47
N LEU A 34 -4.86 -7.06 2.97
CA LEU A 34 -3.61 -7.18 2.24
C LEU A 34 -2.69 -8.14 2.96
N ARG A 35 -1.98 -8.95 2.19
CA ARG A 35 -0.87 -9.78 2.66
C ARG A 35 0.38 -9.41 1.89
N PHE A 36 1.47 -9.12 2.60
CA PHE A 36 2.74 -8.78 1.98
C PHE A 36 3.70 -9.94 2.09
N ARG A 37 4.38 -10.24 0.99
CA ARG A 37 5.38 -11.29 0.90
C ARG A 37 6.68 -10.75 0.34
N TYR A 38 7.77 -10.97 1.06
CA TYR A 38 9.11 -10.75 0.53
C TYR A 38 9.49 -11.89 -0.41
N VAL A 39 9.81 -11.55 -1.66
CA VAL A 39 10.12 -12.51 -2.73
C VAL A 39 11.63 -12.69 -2.89
N GLY A 40 12.40 -11.64 -2.64
CA GLY A 40 13.85 -11.69 -2.76
C GLY A 40 14.49 -10.32 -2.98
N GLN A 41 15.79 -10.34 -3.25
CA GLN A 41 16.60 -9.15 -3.54
C GLN A 41 17.43 -9.38 -4.80
N GLY A 42 17.62 -8.32 -5.58
CA GLY A 42 18.57 -8.29 -6.69
C GLY A 42 19.98 -7.88 -6.23
N LYS A 43 20.83 -7.55 -7.19
CA LYS A 43 22.22 -7.13 -6.92
C LYS A 43 22.24 -5.66 -6.53
N PRO A 44 23.17 -5.22 -5.66
CA PRO A 44 23.37 -3.81 -5.39
C PRO A 44 23.72 -3.05 -6.68
N GLU A 45 22.99 -1.98 -6.94
CA GLU A 45 23.13 -1.13 -8.11
C GLU A 45 23.29 0.33 -7.67
N ARG A 46 24.06 1.12 -8.42
CA ARG A 46 24.14 2.56 -8.17
C ARG A 46 22.90 3.21 -8.77
N HIS A 47 22.00 3.65 -7.92
CA HIS A 47 20.82 4.38 -8.35
C HIS A 47 21.11 5.88 -8.30
N ARG A 48 20.83 6.56 -9.42
CA ARG A 48 20.91 8.01 -9.49
C ARG A 48 19.51 8.54 -9.19
N GLU A 49 19.30 9.03 -7.98
CA GLU A 49 18.05 9.68 -7.64
C GLU A 49 18.06 11.09 -8.23
N GLU A 50 17.13 11.37 -9.15
CA GLU A 50 16.94 12.71 -9.71
C GLU A 50 16.18 13.58 -8.70
N GLY A 51 16.91 14.09 -7.71
CA GLY A 51 16.42 15.11 -6.79
C GLY A 51 16.27 16.47 -7.48
N ILE A 52 15.40 17.33 -6.93
CA ILE A 52 15.13 18.68 -7.45
C ILE A 52 16.38 19.60 -7.39
N PHE A 53 17.33 19.31 -6.50
CA PHE A 53 18.46 20.20 -6.22
C PHE A 53 19.84 19.60 -6.52
N GLU A 54 20.08 18.31 -6.26
CA GLU A 54 21.34 17.63 -6.61
C GLU A 54 21.08 16.14 -6.90
N SER A 55 21.81 15.57 -7.88
CA SER A 55 21.77 14.13 -8.13
C SER A 55 22.80 13.43 -7.25
N THR A 56 22.33 12.70 -6.24
CA THR A 56 23.18 11.87 -5.40
C THR A 56 23.21 10.46 -5.98
N GLU A 57 24.39 9.94 -6.31
CA GLU A 57 24.56 8.52 -6.58
C GLU A 57 24.60 7.77 -5.24
N ALA A 58 23.58 6.96 -4.99
CA ALA A 58 23.53 6.10 -3.81
C ALA A 58 23.57 4.63 -4.25
N LEU A 59 24.29 3.80 -3.49
CA LEU A 59 24.21 2.36 -3.67
C LEU A 59 22.86 1.89 -3.10
N MET A 60 22.01 1.32 -3.94
CA MET A 60 20.70 0.79 -3.56
C MET A 60 20.64 -0.70 -3.90
N VAL A 61 19.84 -1.46 -3.17
CA VAL A 61 19.56 -2.86 -3.41
C VAL A 61 18.09 -2.98 -3.80
N PRO A 62 17.77 -3.48 -5.00
CA PRO A 62 16.38 -3.74 -5.37
C PRO A 62 15.85 -4.93 -4.57
N ILE A 63 14.73 -4.74 -3.89
CA ILE A 63 13.96 -5.80 -3.23
C ILE A 63 12.64 -6.00 -3.96
N TYR A 64 12.16 -7.23 -3.97
CA TYR A 64 10.89 -7.59 -4.61
C TYR A 64 9.88 -7.94 -3.53
N LEU A 65 8.81 -7.16 -3.46
CA LEU A 65 7.67 -7.41 -2.59
C LEU A 65 6.45 -7.75 -3.43
N GLU A 66 5.65 -8.69 -2.93
CA GLU A 66 4.34 -9.04 -3.47
C GLU A 66 3.26 -8.66 -2.47
N ALA A 67 2.28 -7.90 -2.93
CA ALA A 67 1.06 -7.60 -2.19
C ALA A 67 -0.07 -8.46 -2.77
N GLU A 68 -0.75 -9.24 -1.93
CA GLU A 68 -1.93 -10.03 -2.29
C GLU A 68 -3.17 -9.40 -1.67
N ASN A 69 -4.23 -9.22 -2.45
CA ASN A 69 -5.54 -8.86 -1.91
C ASN A 69 -6.27 -10.11 -1.41
N THR A 70 -6.30 -10.28 -0.10
CA THR A 70 -6.96 -11.41 0.58
C THR A 70 -8.45 -11.16 0.84
N SER A 71 -8.94 -9.95 0.56
CA SER A 71 -10.32 -9.57 0.78
C SER A 71 -11.26 -10.03 -0.35
N HIS A 72 -12.56 -10.00 -0.06
CA HIS A 72 -13.60 -10.22 -1.08
C HIS A 72 -13.93 -8.96 -1.90
N ALA A 73 -13.29 -7.83 -1.62
CA ALA A 73 -13.55 -6.56 -2.29
C ALA A 73 -12.33 -6.12 -3.11
N SER A 74 -12.56 -5.32 -4.16
CA SER A 74 -11.46 -4.65 -4.85
C SER A 74 -10.88 -3.55 -3.96
N LEU A 75 -9.54 -3.53 -3.88
CA LEU A 75 -8.78 -2.55 -3.12
C LEU A 75 -8.07 -1.61 -4.06
N ARG A 76 -7.93 -0.36 -3.63
CA ARG A 76 -7.02 0.60 -4.25
C ARG A 76 -5.92 0.93 -3.25
N LEU A 77 -4.69 0.66 -3.64
CA LEU A 77 -3.51 1.09 -2.88
C LEU A 77 -3.19 2.53 -3.27
N TYR A 78 -2.96 3.37 -2.27
CA TYR A 78 -2.53 4.75 -2.50
C TYR A 78 -1.05 4.94 -2.19
N ARG A 79 -0.61 4.35 -1.07
CA ARG A 79 0.77 4.44 -0.57
C ARG A 79 1.07 3.20 0.27
N CYS A 80 2.29 2.71 0.20
CA CYS A 80 2.80 1.80 1.23
C CYS A 80 4.18 2.25 1.67
N TRP A 81 4.48 2.05 2.94
CA TRP A 81 5.72 2.44 3.58
C TRP A 81 6.33 1.20 4.21
N LEU A 82 7.60 0.93 3.87
CA LEU A 82 8.34 -0.10 4.57
C LEU A 82 8.93 0.52 5.83
N ILE A 83 8.44 0.07 6.99
CA ILE A 83 8.85 0.55 8.30
C ILE A 83 9.69 -0.53 8.98
N ARG A 84 10.87 -0.13 9.46
CA ARG A 84 11.66 -0.95 10.37
C ARG A 84 10.99 -0.89 11.74
N GLU A 85 10.64 -2.05 12.31
CA GLU A 85 9.92 -2.19 13.59
C GLU A 85 10.62 -1.48 14.78
N VAL A 86 11.90 -1.12 14.64
CA VAL A 86 12.70 -0.56 15.71
C VAL A 86 12.56 0.97 15.79
N ARG A 87 11.62 1.39 16.64
CA ARG A 87 11.46 2.71 17.31
C ARG A 87 10.87 3.86 16.49
N ASN A 88 10.17 4.73 17.24
CA ASN A 88 9.45 5.97 16.90
C ASN A 88 10.24 7.04 16.11
N ASP A 89 11.23 6.68 15.30
CA ASP A 89 11.96 7.63 14.47
C ASP A 89 11.38 7.63 13.05
N PRO A 90 10.71 8.72 12.63
CA PRO A 90 10.15 8.83 11.28
C PRO A 90 11.24 8.78 10.19
N SER A 91 12.52 8.95 10.52
CA SER A 91 13.62 8.88 9.56
C SER A 91 13.95 7.48 9.05
N ASP A 92 13.46 6.42 9.71
CA ASP A 92 13.66 5.01 9.32
C ASP A 92 12.56 4.49 8.35
N THR A 93 11.75 5.39 7.79
CA THR A 93 10.65 5.04 6.88
C THR A 93 11.13 5.13 5.43
N ILE A 94 11.09 4.02 4.69
CA ILE A 94 11.31 4.06 3.25
C ILE A 94 9.98 4.25 2.55
N PHE A 95 9.85 5.37 1.85
CA PHE A 95 8.71 5.61 1.01
C PHE A 95 8.76 4.74 -0.23
N THR A 96 7.66 4.02 -0.47
CA THR A 96 7.49 3.29 -1.70
C THR A 96 6.17 3.69 -2.35
N PRO A 97 6.20 4.43 -3.47
CA PRO A 97 4.99 4.72 -4.18
C PRO A 97 4.48 3.43 -4.83
N PHE A 98 3.64 2.70 -4.11
CA PHE A 98 2.64 1.85 -4.73
C PHE A 98 1.73 2.84 -5.45
N GLY A 99 1.65 2.75 -6.78
CA GLY A 99 0.83 3.67 -7.57
C GLY A 99 -0.64 3.57 -7.17
N MET A 100 -1.51 4.25 -7.90
CA MET A 100 -2.97 4.12 -7.75
C MET A 100 -3.49 2.77 -8.29
N ASP A 101 -2.80 1.69 -7.95
CA ASP A 101 -3.05 0.35 -8.45
C ASP A 101 -4.32 -0.21 -7.81
N GLN A 102 -5.14 -0.84 -8.65
CA GLN A 102 -6.32 -1.56 -8.20
C GLN A 102 -5.98 -3.05 -8.15
N LEU A 103 -6.26 -3.68 -7.01
CA LEU A 103 -6.17 -5.11 -6.80
C LEU A 103 -7.57 -5.70 -6.68
N SER A 104 -7.93 -6.62 -7.57
CA SER A 104 -9.16 -7.40 -7.41
C SER A 104 -8.98 -8.48 -6.34
N PRO A 105 -10.06 -9.07 -5.82
CA PRO A 105 -9.98 -10.20 -4.90
C PRO A 105 -9.10 -11.34 -5.44
N GLY A 106 -8.08 -11.73 -4.69
CA GLY A 106 -7.13 -12.77 -5.07
C GLY A 106 -6.03 -12.34 -6.06
N ASP A 107 -6.03 -11.08 -6.52
CA ASP A 107 -4.95 -10.55 -7.35
C ASP A 107 -3.68 -10.35 -6.51
N THR A 108 -2.54 -10.51 -7.17
CA THR A 108 -1.22 -10.20 -6.62
C THR A 108 -0.55 -9.08 -7.42
N LEU A 109 0.11 -8.17 -6.71
CA LEU A 109 0.88 -7.06 -7.26
C LEU A 109 2.32 -7.19 -6.80
N ARG A 110 3.23 -7.40 -7.75
CA ARG A 110 4.68 -7.38 -7.47
C ARG A 110 5.24 -5.98 -7.70
N ARG A 111 6.01 -5.49 -6.73
CA ARG A 111 6.71 -4.22 -6.81
C ARG A 111 8.19 -4.40 -6.49
N GLU A 112 9.01 -3.71 -7.27
CA GLU A 112 10.43 -3.58 -7.05
C GLU A 112 10.69 -2.27 -6.31
N LEU A 113 11.46 -2.35 -5.23
CA LEU A 113 11.74 -1.22 -4.35
C LEU A 113 13.24 -1.12 -4.20
N HIS A 114 13.79 0.09 -4.38
CA HIS A 114 15.21 0.32 -4.19
C HIS A 114 15.43 0.80 -2.76
N VAL A 115 16.17 0.02 -1.97
CA VAL A 115 16.43 0.32 -0.56
C VAL A 115 17.93 0.40 -0.27
N PRO A 116 18.36 1.15 0.75
CA PRO A 116 19.75 1.13 1.19
C PRO A 116 20.22 -0.28 1.60
N PRO A 117 21.51 -0.62 1.41
CA PRO A 117 22.03 -1.97 1.69
C PRO A 117 21.84 -2.41 3.15
N ASP A 118 21.92 -1.50 4.12
CA ASP A 118 21.68 -1.81 5.53
C ASP A 118 20.22 -2.18 5.80
N VAL A 119 19.28 -1.62 5.04
CA VAL A 119 17.86 -1.97 5.09
C VAL A 119 17.62 -3.32 4.43
N ALA A 120 18.23 -3.57 3.26
CA ALA A 120 18.19 -4.88 2.61
C ALA A 120 18.71 -6.00 3.52
N LEU A 121 19.81 -5.76 4.24
CA LEU A 121 20.33 -6.72 5.22
C LEU A 121 19.37 -6.95 6.38
N SER A 122 18.66 -5.91 6.84
CA SER A 122 17.67 -6.07 7.92
C SER A 122 16.44 -6.87 7.51
N LEU A 123 16.07 -6.87 6.22
CA LEU A 123 14.96 -7.67 5.69
C LEU A 123 15.24 -9.18 5.78
N VAL A 124 16.49 -9.63 5.83
CA VAL A 124 16.80 -11.07 5.86
C VAL A 124 16.61 -11.67 7.27
N GLY A 125 16.48 -10.84 8.31
CA GLY A 125 16.49 -11.33 9.70
C GLY A 125 15.55 -10.65 10.68
N LYS A 126 14.62 -9.78 10.25
CA LYS A 126 13.69 -9.06 11.15
C LYS A 126 12.28 -8.97 10.59
N GLU A 127 11.31 -8.89 11.49
CA GLU A 127 9.93 -8.52 11.19
C GLU A 127 9.93 -7.07 10.68
N MET A 128 9.61 -6.89 9.40
CA MET A 128 9.40 -5.58 8.80
C MET A 128 7.89 -5.37 8.70
N LEU A 129 7.45 -4.15 8.95
CA LEU A 129 6.05 -3.78 8.89
C LEU A 129 5.83 -2.94 7.64
N MET A 130 4.75 -3.22 6.92
CA MET A 130 4.26 -2.38 5.85
C MET A 130 3.12 -1.52 6.39
N ASP A 131 3.29 -0.21 6.40
CA ASP A 131 2.19 0.73 6.65
C ASP A 131 1.54 1.08 5.33
N CYS A 132 0.25 0.78 5.17
CA CYS A 132 -0.44 0.95 3.89
C CYS A 132 -1.64 1.88 4.01
N ASP A 133 -1.71 2.84 3.09
CA ASP A 133 -2.90 3.64 2.82
C ASP A 133 -3.72 2.93 1.74
N TRP A 134 -4.86 2.38 2.12
CA TRP A 134 -5.76 1.70 1.20
C TRP A 134 -7.21 2.12 1.41
N ASP A 135 -8.01 1.94 0.35
CA ASP A 135 -9.47 2.05 0.43
C ASP A 135 -10.14 0.96 -0.41
N THR A 136 -11.36 0.60 -0.06
CA THR A 136 -12.20 -0.21 -0.95
C THR A 136 -12.74 0.68 -2.06
N THR A 137 -12.83 0.16 -3.28
CA THR A 137 -13.40 0.95 -4.40
C THR A 137 -14.81 1.44 -4.06
N THR A 138 -15.60 0.65 -3.33
CA THR A 138 -16.94 1.03 -2.87
C THR A 138 -16.93 2.25 -1.97
N ARG A 139 -16.01 2.34 -1.02
CA ARG A 139 -15.91 3.47 -0.09
C ARG A 139 -15.36 4.71 -0.77
N GLU A 140 -14.44 4.57 -1.72
CA GLU A 140 -14.02 5.68 -2.59
C GLU A 140 -15.20 6.23 -3.40
N TYR A 141 -16.02 5.37 -4.00
CA TYR A 141 -17.24 5.79 -4.70
C TYR A 141 -18.23 6.49 -3.77
N VAL A 142 -18.49 5.94 -2.58
CA VAL A 142 -19.39 6.59 -1.60
C VAL A 142 -18.83 7.95 -1.18
N ARG A 143 -17.51 8.07 -0.98
CA ARG A 143 -16.85 9.35 -0.68
C ARG A 143 -17.03 10.35 -1.81
N LEU A 144 -16.82 9.95 -3.06
CA LEU A 144 -17.03 10.80 -4.24
C LEU A 144 -18.49 11.23 -4.38
N CYS A 145 -19.44 10.31 -4.18
CA CYS A 145 -20.87 10.61 -4.16
C CYS A 145 -21.22 11.59 -3.03
N MET A 146 -20.72 11.38 -1.82
CA MET A 146 -20.95 12.26 -0.68
C MET A 146 -20.33 13.64 -0.90
N VAL A 147 -19.15 13.74 -1.52
CA VAL A 147 -18.55 15.03 -1.90
C VAL A 147 -19.37 15.71 -3.00
N ALA A 148 -19.86 14.98 -4.00
CA ALA A 148 -20.71 15.54 -5.05
C ALA A 148 -22.05 16.03 -4.50
N VAL A 149 -22.69 15.23 -3.64
CA VAL A 149 -23.93 15.59 -2.93
C VAL A 149 -23.67 16.77 -2.01
N ALA A 150 -22.60 16.75 -1.21
CA ALA A 150 -22.24 17.85 -0.34
C ALA A 150 -21.93 19.12 -1.14
N ARG A 151 -21.27 19.03 -2.31
CA ARG A 151 -21.02 20.17 -3.19
C ARG A 151 -22.31 20.73 -3.80
N TRP A 152 -23.24 19.85 -4.17
CA TRP A 152 -24.58 20.23 -4.62
C TRP A 152 -25.38 20.89 -3.49
N LEU A 153 -25.27 20.35 -2.27
CA LEU A 153 -25.87 20.89 -1.04
C LEU A 153 -25.10 22.05 -0.42
N ARG A 154 -23.85 22.34 -0.83
CA ARG A 154 -23.05 23.49 -0.37
C ARG A 154 -23.65 24.80 -0.89
N PHE A 155 -24.55 24.70 -1.87
CA PHE A 155 -25.49 25.76 -2.23
C PHE A 155 -26.50 26.06 -1.11
N LEU A 156 -26.63 25.19 -0.11
CA LEU A 156 -27.57 25.29 1.02
C LEU A 156 -26.88 25.39 2.39
N PHE A 157 -25.70 24.79 2.61
CA PHE A 157 -24.99 24.85 3.90
C PHE A 157 -23.46 24.76 3.80
N GLU A 158 -22.75 25.69 4.43
CA GLU A 158 -21.29 25.63 4.67
C GLU A 158 -20.99 24.68 5.83
N TYR A 159 -20.84 23.37 5.56
CA TYR A 159 -20.27 22.45 6.55
C TYR A 159 -18.92 21.90 6.07
N ASN A 160 -17.93 21.96 6.97
CA ASN A 160 -16.69 21.19 6.89
C ASN A 160 -17.02 19.74 7.25
N LEU A 161 -17.34 18.90 6.26
CA LEU A 161 -17.41 17.46 6.50
C LEU A 161 -16.00 16.93 6.79
N PRO A 162 -15.79 16.21 7.90
CA PRO A 162 -14.52 15.53 8.14
C PRO A 162 -14.28 14.54 6.99
N LEU A 163 -13.09 14.60 6.39
CA LEU A 163 -12.68 13.61 5.41
C LEU A 163 -12.68 12.24 6.11
N PRO A 164 -13.30 11.20 5.53
CA PRO A 164 -13.25 9.87 6.12
C PRO A 164 -11.78 9.45 6.22
N ALA A 165 -11.41 8.90 7.39
CA ALA A 165 -10.07 8.40 7.63
C ALA A 165 -9.70 7.37 6.56
N VAL A 166 -8.50 7.49 6.02
CA VAL A 166 -7.86 6.41 5.25
C VAL A 166 -7.47 5.32 6.25
N HIS A 167 -7.60 4.05 5.87
CA HIS A 167 -7.12 2.97 6.73
C HIS A 167 -5.60 2.96 6.74
N HIS A 168 -5.05 2.89 7.93
CA HIS A 168 -3.63 2.73 8.19
C HIS A 168 -3.49 1.42 8.96
N ASP A 169 -2.92 0.42 8.29
CA ASP A 169 -2.66 -0.88 8.90
C ASP A 169 -1.17 -1.16 8.84
N LEU A 170 -0.60 -1.58 9.97
CA LEU A 170 0.75 -2.14 10.05
C LEU A 170 0.67 -3.65 9.77
N ILE A 171 1.17 -4.06 8.62
CA ILE A 171 1.06 -5.44 8.15
C ILE A 171 2.44 -6.08 8.16
N PRO A 172 2.65 -7.22 8.86
CA PRO A 172 3.92 -7.91 8.84
C PRO A 172 4.21 -8.45 7.44
N VAL A 173 5.47 -8.32 7.01
CA VAL A 173 5.94 -8.89 5.74
C VAL A 173 6.31 -10.36 5.98
N GLU A 174 5.60 -11.27 5.31
CA GLU A 174 5.91 -12.69 5.36
C GLU A 174 7.14 -13.00 4.51
N HIS A 175 8.07 -13.77 5.04
CA HIS A 175 9.14 -14.36 4.24
C HIS A 175 8.57 -15.54 3.47
N SER A 176 8.50 -15.41 2.15
CA SER A 176 8.47 -16.59 1.29
C SER A 176 9.67 -17.42 1.72
N GLY A 177 9.44 -18.64 2.24
CA GLY A 177 10.51 -19.58 2.51
C GLY A 177 11.26 -19.83 1.21
N ILE A 178 12.26 -19.00 0.93
CA ILE A 178 13.24 -19.26 -0.11
C ILE A 178 13.98 -20.45 0.45
N ASP A 179 13.64 -21.63 -0.05
CA ASP A 179 14.50 -22.80 0.08
C ASP A 179 15.89 -22.34 -0.34
N THR A 180 16.77 -22.15 0.64
CA THR A 180 18.19 -21.85 0.46
C THR A 180 18.92 -23.09 -0.05
N THR A 181 18.31 -23.85 -0.96
CA THR A 181 19.01 -24.77 -1.85
C THR A 181 19.82 -23.92 -2.83
N THR A 182 21.00 -23.55 -2.36
CA THR A 182 22.11 -22.95 -3.10
C THR A 182 22.22 -23.59 -4.49
N PRO A 183 21.95 -22.89 -5.59
CA PRO A 183 22.30 -23.37 -6.91
C PRO A 183 23.80 -23.19 -7.07
N GLY A 184 24.54 -24.29 -6.89
CA GLY A 184 25.92 -24.46 -7.36
C GLY A 184 26.90 -23.34 -7.04
N GLU A 185 27.58 -23.45 -5.90
CA GLU A 185 28.93 -22.91 -5.78
C GLU A 185 29.76 -23.48 -6.94
N THR A 186 29.93 -22.67 -7.99
CA THR A 186 31.02 -22.89 -8.94
C THR A 186 32.25 -22.35 -8.22
N PRO A 187 33.25 -23.19 -7.91
CA PRO A 187 34.46 -22.73 -7.24
C PRO A 187 35.06 -21.59 -8.05
N LEU A 188 35.28 -20.43 -7.43
CA LEU A 188 36.15 -19.42 -8.01
C LEU A 188 37.54 -20.03 -8.14
N ASP A 189 37.94 -20.35 -9.37
CA ASP A 189 39.33 -20.60 -9.72
C ASP A 189 40.14 -19.34 -9.35
N MET A 190 40.91 -19.44 -8.27
CA MET A 190 41.93 -18.45 -7.94
C MET A 190 43.09 -18.60 -8.92
N PRO A 191 43.56 -17.50 -9.55
CA PRO A 191 44.72 -17.56 -10.44
C PRO A 191 45.97 -17.91 -9.64
N ASN A 192 46.65 -18.98 -10.08
CA ASN A 192 47.91 -19.47 -9.54
C ASN A 192 48.97 -18.36 -9.43
N GLU A 193 49.71 -18.44 -8.33
CA GLU A 193 50.87 -17.65 -7.98
C GLU A 193 51.89 -17.55 -9.14
N VAL A 194 52.38 -16.33 -9.36
CA VAL A 194 53.52 -16.04 -10.22
C VAL A 194 54.80 -16.36 -9.44
N PRO A 195 55.74 -17.18 -9.98
CA PRO A 195 57.00 -17.46 -9.30
C PRO A 195 57.96 -16.27 -9.40
N PRO A 196 58.83 -16.06 -8.39
CA PRO A 196 59.83 -15.00 -8.41
C PRO A 196 61.01 -15.38 -9.31
N HIS A 197 61.49 -14.40 -10.09
CA HIS A 197 62.81 -14.39 -10.74
C HIS A 197 63.75 -13.45 -9.98
#